data_AF-A0AAU9JUB4-F1
#
_entry.id   AF-A0AAU9JUB4-F1
#
_cell.length_a   1.000
_cell.length_b   1.000
_cell.length_c   1.000
_cell.angle_alpha   90.00
_cell.angle_beta   90.00
_cell.angle_gamma   90.00
#
_symmetry.space_group_name_H-M   'P 1'
#
loop_
_entity.id
_entity.type
_entity.pdbx_description
1 polymer ?
#
loop_
_entity_poly.entity_id
_entity_poly.type
_entity_poly.pdbx_seq_one_letter_code
_entity_poly.pdbx_strand_id
1 'polypeptide(L)'
;MVKTVVQTSLIVLNGTAKRSFDIAHGLIFIVFMAFYALFIFKIKPYNYSRFSWWQGMSIIGVIWLALLSFPGLITNNWNLSISLFVVLLSGWGIIILVGLYIQIKKFPSMLYRKKGYDPSTLFKFAFTFGKSSKISLENFNKLEV
;
A
#
# COMPACT_ATOMS: atom_id res chain seq x y z
N MET A 1 13.12 -10.99 -0.17
CA MET A 1 13.15 -12.47 -0.17
C MET A 1 12.19 -13.06 0.84
N VAL A 2 12.32 -12.82 2.15
CA VAL A 2 11.43 -13.42 3.18
C VAL A 2 9.94 -13.16 2.91
N LYS A 3 9.57 -11.93 2.54
CA LYS A 3 8.18 -11.57 2.19
C LYS A 3 7.63 -12.41 1.03
N THR A 4 8.45 -12.65 0.02
CA THR A 4 8.10 -13.41 -1.18
C THR A 4 7.95 -14.89 -0.85
N VAL A 5 8.87 -15.45 -0.07
CA VAL A 5 8.81 -16.85 0.38
C VAL A 5 7.56 -17.09 1.21
N VAL A 6 7.26 -16.22 2.18
CA VAL A 6 6.03 -16.30 2.99
C VAL A 6 4.77 -16.22 2.12
N GLN A 7 4.77 -15.34 1.12
CA GLN A 7 3.64 -15.17 0.21
C GLN A 7 3.44 -16.39 -0.69
N THR A 8 4.52 -16.98 -1.21
CA THR A 8 4.46 -18.20 -2.03
C THR A 8 4.05 -19.42 -1.19
N SER A 9 4.56 -19.57 0.03
CA SER A 9 4.17 -20.65 0.94
C SER A 9 2.69 -20.57 1.32
N LEU A 10 2.17 -19.36 1.60
CA LEU A 10 0.74 -19.15 1.88
C LEU A 10 -0.15 -19.54 0.69
N ILE A 11 0.28 -19.28 -0.54
CA ILE A 11 -0.47 -19.65 -1.75
C ILE A 11 -0.53 -21.18 -1.90
N VAL A 12 0.59 -21.87 -1.68
CA VAL A 12 0.64 -23.34 -1.79
C VAL A 12 -0.20 -23.99 -0.70
N LEU A 13 -0.08 -23.54 0.56
CA LEU A 13 -0.92 -24.02 1.68
C LEU A 13 -2.41 -23.76 1.44
N ASN A 14 -2.76 -22.62 0.84
CA ASN A 14 -4.13 -22.29 0.46
C ASN A 14 -4.68 -23.28 -0.59
N GLY A 15 -3.85 -23.65 -1.58
CA GLY A 15 -4.23 -24.64 -2.60
C GLY A 15 -4.41 -26.06 -2.06
N THR A 16 -3.59 -26.49 -1.11
CA THR A 16 -3.65 -27.85 -0.55
C THR A 16 -4.80 -28.03 0.46
N ALA A 17 -5.07 -27.04 1.31
CA ALA A 17 -6.11 -27.12 2.33
C ALA A 17 -7.54 -27.09 1.74
N LYS A 18 -7.73 -26.44 0.59
CA LYS A 18 -9.03 -26.37 -0.10
C LYS A 18 -9.61 -27.73 -0.47
N ARG A 19 -8.78 -28.76 -0.66
CA ARG A 19 -9.20 -30.08 -1.15
C ARG A 19 -9.89 -30.95 -0.10
N SER A 20 -9.85 -30.58 1.18
CA SER A 20 -10.33 -31.42 2.28
C SER A 20 -11.63 -30.92 2.89
N PHE A 21 -11.80 -29.61 3.06
CA PHE A 21 -13.00 -29.01 3.67
C PHE A 21 -13.25 -27.58 3.17
N ASP A 22 -14.00 -27.41 2.08
CA ASP A 22 -14.23 -26.11 1.43
C ASP A 22 -14.77 -25.02 2.36
N ILE A 23 -15.73 -25.38 3.23
CA ILE A 23 -16.38 -24.44 4.16
C ILE A 23 -15.41 -23.99 5.27
N ALA A 24 -14.69 -24.94 5.88
CA ALA A 24 -13.71 -24.64 6.92
C ALA A 24 -12.57 -23.79 6.37
N HIS A 25 -12.14 -24.09 5.14
CA HIS A 25 -11.10 -23.34 4.44
C HIS A 25 -11.49 -21.89 4.17
N GLY A 26 -12.72 -21.65 3.73
CA GLY A 26 -13.26 -20.29 3.57
C GLY A 26 -13.23 -19.49 4.87
N LEU A 27 -13.50 -20.13 6.01
CA LEU A 27 -13.61 -19.46 7.30
C LEU A 27 -12.22 -19.07 7.80
N ILE A 28 -11.27 -20.01 7.71
CA ILE A 28 -9.86 -19.76 8.02
C ILE A 28 -9.30 -18.65 7.13
N PHE A 29 -9.65 -18.67 5.84
CA PHE A 29 -9.22 -17.63 4.89
C PHE A 29 -9.72 -16.23 5.30
N ILE A 30 -10.99 -16.09 5.69
CA ILE A 30 -11.55 -14.81 6.15
C ILE A 30 -10.81 -14.32 7.40
N VAL A 31 -10.59 -15.19 8.38
CA VAL A 31 -9.87 -14.84 9.62
C VAL A 31 -8.44 -14.40 9.31
N PHE A 32 -7.74 -15.12 8.43
CA PHE A 32 -6.39 -14.79 8.01
C PHE A 32 -6.32 -13.45 7.28
N MET A 33 -7.25 -13.20 6.35
CA MET A 33 -7.33 -11.93 5.63
C MET A 33 -7.69 -10.76 6.54
N ALA A 34 -8.56 -10.96 7.53
CA ALA A 34 -8.87 -9.95 8.55
C ALA A 34 -7.64 -9.60 9.39
N PHE A 35 -6.87 -10.61 9.83
CA PHE A 35 -5.62 -10.39 10.55
C PHE A 35 -4.59 -9.64 9.67
N TYR A 36 -4.47 -10.02 8.40
CA TYR A 36 -3.60 -9.34 7.46
C TYR A 36 -4.01 -7.88 7.23
N ALA A 37 -5.31 -7.59 7.14
CA ALA A 37 -5.82 -6.23 7.04
C ALA A 37 -5.40 -5.38 8.25
N LEU A 38 -5.58 -5.89 9.47
CA LEU A 38 -5.17 -5.22 10.71
C LEU A 38 -3.67 -4.97 10.75
N PHE A 39 -2.87 -5.94 10.31
CA PHE A 39 -1.42 -5.81 10.20
C PHE A 39 -1.02 -4.67 9.26
N ILE A 40 -1.62 -4.57 8.07
CA ILE A 40 -1.36 -3.48 7.12
C ILE A 40 -1.70 -2.12 7.72
N PHE A 41 -2.85 -2.01 8.40
CA PHE A 41 -3.28 -0.75 9.02
C PHE A 41 -2.38 -0.32 10.18
N LYS A 42 -1.86 -1.27 10.99
CA LYS A 42 -1.03 -0.98 12.16
C LYS A 42 0.43 -0.70 11.78
N ILE A 43 1.02 -1.52 10.93
CA ILE A 43 2.47 -1.47 10.62
C ILE A 43 2.78 -0.51 9.48
N LYS A 44 1.81 -0.21 8.60
CA LYS A 44 1.99 0.65 7.42
C LYS A 44 3.26 0.28 6.62
N PRO A 45 3.33 -0.92 6.04
CA PRO A 45 4.57 -1.46 5.48
C PRO A 45 5.12 -0.70 4.26
N TYR A 46 4.36 0.24 3.68
CA TYR A 46 4.81 1.06 2.56
C TYR A 46 5.02 2.51 2.98
N ASN A 47 6.11 3.10 2.47
CA ASN A 47 6.50 4.49 2.73
C ASN A 47 5.47 5.51 2.18
N TYR A 48 4.64 5.09 1.21
CA TYR A 48 3.57 5.91 0.66
C TYR A 48 2.23 5.61 1.36
N SER A 49 1.80 6.54 2.23
CA SER A 49 0.54 6.43 2.99
C SER A 49 -0.70 6.18 2.12
N ARG A 50 -0.76 6.78 0.92
CA ARG A 50 -1.86 6.58 -0.04
C ARG A 50 -1.88 5.13 -0.57
N PHE A 51 -0.73 4.55 -0.85
CA PHE A 51 -0.62 3.18 -1.35
C PHE A 51 -0.98 2.15 -0.26
N SER A 52 -0.46 2.33 0.96
CA SER A 52 -0.84 1.49 2.12
C SER A 52 -2.35 1.49 2.36
N TRP A 53 -3.00 2.65 2.18
CA TRP A 53 -4.44 2.78 2.38
C TRP A 53 -5.25 2.10 1.26
N TRP A 54 -4.88 2.28 -0.01
CA TRP A 54 -5.52 1.57 -1.13
C TRP A 54 -5.35 0.05 -1.04
N GLN A 55 -4.19 -0.41 -0.59
CA GLN A 55 -3.97 -1.83 -0.34
C GLN A 55 -4.86 -2.36 0.78
N GLY A 56 -5.05 -1.59 1.85
CA GLY A 56 -6.04 -1.91 2.89
C GLY A 56 -7.45 -2.04 2.32
N MET A 57 -7.86 -1.11 1.45
CA MET A 57 -9.16 -1.16 0.76
C MET A 57 -9.29 -2.38 -0.15
N SER A 58 -8.24 -2.76 -0.90
CA SER A 58 -8.24 -3.97 -1.71
C SER A 58 -8.41 -5.23 -0.85
N ILE A 59 -7.77 -5.30 0.31
CA ILE A 59 -7.92 -6.43 1.24
C ILE A 59 -9.35 -6.48 1.80
N ILE A 60 -9.94 -5.35 2.14
CA ILE A 60 -11.36 -5.26 2.56
C ILE A 60 -12.29 -5.79 1.45
N GLY A 61 -12.02 -5.44 0.19
CA GLY A 61 -12.74 -5.99 -0.96
C GLY A 61 -12.63 -7.51 -1.07
N VAL A 62 -11.45 -8.08 -0.81
CA VAL A 62 -11.27 -9.54 -0.79
C VAL A 62 -12.03 -10.19 0.36
N ILE A 63 -12.04 -9.58 1.55
CA ILE A 63 -12.83 -10.07 2.69
C ILE A 63 -14.33 -10.04 2.36
N TRP A 64 -14.81 -8.97 1.70
CA TRP A 64 -16.19 -8.85 1.25
C TRP A 64 -16.58 -9.95 0.27
N LEU A 65 -15.74 -10.21 -0.74
CA LEU A 65 -15.93 -11.33 -1.67
C LEU A 65 -15.98 -12.68 -0.96
N ALA A 66 -15.08 -12.90 -0.01
CA ALA A 66 -15.03 -14.13 0.77
C ALA A 66 -16.30 -14.32 1.60
N LEU A 67 -16.81 -13.27 2.26
CA LEU A 67 -18.08 -13.32 3.01
C LEU A 67 -19.28 -13.64 2.12
N LEU A 68 -19.35 -13.07 0.91
CA LEU A 68 -20.44 -13.35 -0.03
C LEU A 68 -20.39 -14.75 -0.63
N SER A 69 -19.21 -15.35 -0.70
CA SER A 69 -19.06 -16.73 -1.21
C SER A 69 -19.67 -17.79 -0.28
N PHE A 70 -19.81 -17.50 1.02
CA PHE A 70 -20.31 -18.45 2.03
C PHE A 70 -21.78 -18.85 1.82
N PRO A 71 -22.73 -17.91 1.72
CA PRO A 71 -24.13 -18.26 1.48
C PRO A 71 -24.35 -19.03 0.17
N GLY A 72 -23.59 -18.70 -0.88
CA GLY A 72 -23.65 -19.38 -2.18
C GLY A 72 -23.20 -20.83 -2.13
N LEU A 73 -22.29 -21.19 -1.22
CA LEU A 73 -21.87 -22.59 -1.02
C LEU A 73 -22.88 -23.40 -0.21
N ILE A 74 -23.63 -22.76 0.69
CA ILE A 74 -24.58 -23.44 1.59
C ILE A 74 -25.93 -23.66 0.88
N THR A 75 -26.33 -22.78 -0.03
CA THR A 75 -27.68 -22.79 -0.61
C THR A 75 -27.65 -22.76 -2.13
N ASN A 76 -28.13 -23.84 -2.75
CA ASN A 76 -28.24 -23.99 -4.21
C ASN A 76 -29.56 -23.43 -4.76
N ASN A 77 -29.91 -22.19 -4.36
CA ASN A 77 -31.16 -21.54 -4.74
C ASN A 77 -30.93 -20.42 -5.75
N TRP A 78 -31.56 -20.50 -6.92
CA TRP A 78 -31.42 -19.51 -8.00
C TRP A 78 -31.82 -18.09 -7.60
N ASN A 79 -32.87 -17.94 -6.80
CA ASN A 79 -33.31 -16.63 -6.28
C ASN A 79 -32.28 -16.00 -5.35
N LEU A 80 -31.52 -16.83 -4.62
CA LEU A 80 -30.45 -16.37 -3.75
C LEU A 80 -29.25 -15.90 -4.57
N SER A 81 -28.95 -16.53 -5.70
CA SER A 81 -27.85 -16.13 -6.60
C SER A 81 -28.03 -14.69 -7.14
N ILE A 82 -29.25 -14.31 -7.52
CA ILE A 82 -29.55 -12.94 -7.98
C ILE A 82 -29.42 -11.95 -6.83
N SER A 83 -29.95 -12.29 -5.65
CA SER A 83 -29.82 -11.44 -4.46
C SER A 83 -28.35 -11.21 -4.08
N LEU A 84 -27.54 -12.26 -4.07
CA LEU A 84 -26.10 -12.17 -3.81
C LEU A 84 -25.36 -11.31 -4.83
N PHE A 85 -25.77 -11.35 -6.09
CA PHE A 85 -25.18 -10.49 -7.13
C PHE A 85 -25.49 -9.00 -6.88
N VAL A 86 -26.72 -8.67 -6.48
CA VAL A 86 -27.08 -7.27 -6.13
C VAL A 86 -26.32 -6.82 -4.87
N VAL A 87 -26.20 -7.68 -3.87
CA VAL A 87 -25.40 -7.40 -2.66
C VAL A 87 -23.92 -7.23 -3.02
N LEU A 88 -23.39 -8.03 -3.93
CA LEU A 88 -22.02 -7.91 -4.42
C LEU A 88 -21.76 -6.53 -5.04
N LEU A 89 -22.59 -6.11 -6.00
CA LEU A 89 -22.44 -4.83 -6.69
C LEU A 89 -22.59 -3.65 -5.74
N SER A 90 -23.60 -3.69 -4.86
CA SER A 90 -23.81 -2.63 -3.86
C SER A 90 -22.64 -2.52 -2.88
N GLY A 91 -22.12 -3.64 -2.40
CA GLY A 91 -20.93 -3.65 -1.52
C GLY A 91 -19.69 -3.08 -2.19
N TRP A 92 -19.42 -3.44 -3.46
CA TRP A 92 -18.33 -2.84 -4.23
C TRP A 92 -18.51 -1.33 -4.44
N GLY A 93 -19.73 -0.90 -4.76
CA GLY A 93 -20.08 0.52 -4.87
C GLY A 93 -19.75 1.29 -3.60
N ILE A 94 -20.14 0.75 -2.43
CA ILE A 94 -19.86 1.36 -1.13
C ILE A 94 -18.36 1.41 -0.85
N ILE A 95 -17.62 0.31 -1.07
CA ILE A 95 -16.17 0.25 -0.82
C ILE A 95 -15.43 1.29 -1.69
N ILE A 96 -15.78 1.39 -2.97
CA ILE A 96 -15.16 2.36 -3.88
C ILE A 96 -15.53 3.79 -3.48
N LEU A 97 -16.80 4.07 -3.19
CA LEU A 97 -17.26 5.41 -2.81
C LEU A 97 -16.61 5.89 -1.51
N VAL A 98 -16.63 5.07 -0.46
CA VAL A 98 -15.93 5.36 0.81
C VAL A 98 -14.44 5.55 0.54
N GLY A 99 -13.90 4.74 -0.35
CA GLY A 99 -12.51 4.83 -0.72
C GLY A 99 -12.14 6.17 -1.34
N LEU A 100 -12.87 6.57 -2.38
CA LEU A 100 -12.68 7.85 -3.05
C LEU A 100 -12.92 9.03 -2.10
N TYR A 101 -13.96 8.96 -1.27
CA TYR A 101 -14.25 9.98 -0.27
C TYR A 101 -13.08 10.21 0.69
N ILE A 102 -12.52 9.14 1.26
CA ILE A 102 -11.35 9.23 2.17
C ILE A 102 -10.12 9.71 1.41
N GLN A 103 -9.90 9.26 0.17
CA GLN A 103 -8.78 9.73 -0.64
C GLN A 103 -8.82 11.25 -0.82
N ILE A 104 -9.97 11.80 -1.21
CA ILE A 104 -10.14 13.23 -1.44
C ILE A 104 -9.90 14.00 -0.14
N LYS A 105 -10.45 13.52 0.99
CA LYS A 105 -10.36 14.19 2.28
C LYS A 105 -8.96 14.12 2.91
N LYS A 106 -8.29 12.97 2.83
CA LYS A 106 -7.06 12.68 3.60
C LYS A 106 -5.78 12.81 2.77
N PHE A 107 -5.86 12.64 1.45
CA PHE A 107 -4.71 12.66 0.55
C PHE A 107 -4.96 13.60 -0.63
N PRO A 108 -4.98 14.93 -0.43
CA PRO A 108 -5.04 15.87 -1.56
C PRO A 108 -3.87 15.61 -2.53
N SER A 109 -4.10 15.88 -3.81
CA SER A 109 -3.15 15.57 -4.90
C SER A 109 -1.75 16.14 -4.60
N MET A 110 -0.77 15.25 -4.43
CA MET A 110 0.65 15.59 -4.29
C MET A 110 1.28 16.04 -5.63
N LEU A 111 0.57 16.84 -6.43
CA LEU A 111 1.18 17.61 -7.51
C LEU A 111 2.13 18.68 -6.94
N TYR A 112 2.05 18.98 -5.65
CA TYR A 112 3.10 19.69 -4.93
C TYR A 112 4.26 18.73 -4.60
N ARG A 113 5.14 18.52 -5.58
CA ARG A 113 6.54 18.21 -5.28
C ARG A 113 7.06 19.41 -4.48
N LYS A 114 7.42 19.24 -3.20
CA LYS A 114 8.28 20.21 -2.52
C LYS A 114 9.46 20.46 -3.46
N LYS A 115 9.62 21.68 -3.97
CA LYS A 115 10.68 22.06 -4.91
C LYS A 115 11.97 21.41 -4.39
N GLY A 116 12.51 20.46 -5.16
CA GLY A 116 13.75 19.78 -4.77
C GLY A 116 14.82 20.83 -4.51
N TYR A 117 15.75 20.53 -3.59
CA TYR A 117 16.89 21.40 -3.29
C TYR A 117 17.44 21.99 -4.58
N ASP A 118 17.48 23.32 -4.65
CA ASP A 118 17.93 24.02 -5.84
C ASP A 118 19.40 23.59 -6.09
N PRO A 119 19.74 22.94 -7.20
CA PRO A 119 21.12 22.48 -7.43
C PRO A 119 22.09 23.67 -7.45
N SER A 120 21.59 24.88 -7.71
CA SER A 120 22.36 26.11 -7.59
C SER A 120 22.93 26.36 -6.18
N THR A 121 22.28 25.90 -5.10
CA THR A 121 22.84 26.00 -3.74
C THR A 121 23.99 25.00 -3.52
N LEU A 122 23.93 23.82 -4.12
CA LEU A 122 25.05 22.86 -4.14
C LEU A 122 26.25 23.41 -4.92
N PHE A 123 26.00 24.03 -6.07
CA PHE A 123 27.06 24.68 -6.85
C PHE A 123 27.65 25.90 -6.11
N LYS A 124 26.82 26.72 -5.45
CA LYS A 124 27.33 27.83 -4.60
C LYS A 124 28.26 27.31 -3.51
N PHE A 125 27.91 26.22 -2.82
CA PHE A 125 28.81 25.61 -1.84
C PHE A 125 30.13 25.12 -2.46
N ALA A 126 30.09 24.40 -3.59
CA ALA A 126 31.29 23.89 -4.25
C ALA A 126 32.24 25.00 -4.75
N PHE A 127 31.69 26.10 -5.27
CA PHE A 127 32.50 27.19 -5.83
C PHE A 127 32.94 28.24 -4.80
N THR A 128 32.25 28.39 -3.67
CA THR A 128 32.70 29.28 -2.58
C THR A 128 33.96 28.76 -1.89
N PHE A 129 34.13 27.44 -1.73
CA PHE A 129 35.38 26.86 -1.21
C PHE A 129 36.56 27.05 -2.18
N GLY A 130 36.33 26.98 -3.49
CA GLY A 130 37.39 27.17 -4.49
C GLY A 130 37.92 28.61 -4.61
N LYS A 131 37.13 29.62 -4.21
CA LYS A 131 37.54 31.03 -4.23
C LYS A 131 38.26 31.45 -2.95
N SER A 132 37.89 30.87 -1.81
CA SER A 132 38.52 31.17 -0.52
C SER A 132 39.94 30.61 -0.40
N SER A 133 40.25 29.47 -1.03
CA SER A 133 41.61 28.91 -1.01
C SER A 133 42.60 29.73 -1.85
N LYS A 134 42.16 30.34 -2.96
CA LYS A 134 43.02 31.20 -3.79
C LYS A 134 43.40 32.51 -3.09
N ILE A 135 42.47 33.12 -2.37
CA ILE A 135 42.73 34.37 -1.61
C ILE A 135 43.68 34.09 -0.43
N SER A 136 43.60 32.90 0.19
CA SER A 136 44.54 32.49 1.24
C SER A 136 45.97 32.29 0.75
N LEU A 137 46.16 31.81 -0.49
CA LEU A 137 47.49 31.57 -1.07
C LEU A 137 48.13 32.85 -1.64
N GLU A 138 47.34 33.76 -2.20
CA GLU A 138 47.85 35.07 -2.66
C GLU A 138 48.33 35.96 -1.51
N ASN A 139 47.67 35.89 -0.36
CA ASN A 139 48.09 36.64 0.83
C ASN A 139 49.31 36.00 1.52
N PHE A 140 49.50 34.68 1.44
CA PHE A 140 50.70 34.02 1.95
C PHE A 140 51.94 34.38 1.12
N ASN A 141 51.85 34.35 -0.21
CA ASN A 141 52.98 34.70 -1.10
C ASN A 141 53.37 36.19 -1.07
N LYS A 142 52.50 37.09 -0.58
CA LYS A 142 52.82 38.50 -0.37
C LYS A 142 53.51 38.79 0.97
N LEU A 143 53.54 37.82 1.88
CA LEU A 143 54.19 37.96 3.19
C LEU A 143 55.60 37.35 3.23
N GLU A 144 56.05 36.70 2.15
CA GLU A 144 57.38 36.11 2.00
C GLU A 144 58.35 36.93 1.10
N VAL A 145 58.08 38.22 0.88
CA VAL A 145 59.00 39.16 0.21
C VAL A 145 59.35 40.32 1.13
#